data_AF-A0A831L3H3-F1
#
_entry.id   AF-A0A831L3H3-F1
#
_cell.length_a   1.000
_cell.length_b   1.000
_cell.length_c   1.000
_cell.angle_alpha   90.00
_cell.angle_beta   90.00
_cell.angle_gamma   90.00
#
_symmetry.space_group_name_H-M   'P 1'
#
loop_
_entity.id
_entity.type
_entity.pdbx_description
1 polymer ?
#
loop_
_entity_poly.entity_id
_entity_poly.type
_entity_poly.pdbx_seq_one_letter_code
_entity_poly.pdbx_strand_id
1 'polypeptide(L)'
;MAVCRLAQQFCENSGADRELVEWGAMLHDIGRARTHGLEHGQIGAKMCREMGIPEDIARIVECHIGAGLTAEECLGEGLREINCVPSTLEEKIVAHADNLIRGTDEISLEERLRYSNGLPDTIKKRMVALAEEIEPYRTR
;
A
#
# COMPACT_ATOMS: atom_id res chain seq x y z
N MET A 1 1.52 -7.44 -10.87
CA MET A 1 0.64 -7.15 -12.02
C MET A 1 -0.83 -6.99 -11.64
N ALA A 2 -1.43 -7.86 -10.80
CA ALA A 2 -2.84 -7.71 -10.41
C ALA A 2 -3.13 -6.38 -9.68
N VAL A 3 -2.31 -6.02 -8.67
CA VAL A 3 -2.39 -4.73 -7.96
C VAL A 3 -2.35 -3.54 -8.92
N CYS A 4 -1.37 -3.51 -9.83
CA CYS A 4 -1.26 -2.43 -10.83
C CYS A 4 -2.53 -2.27 -11.68
N ARG A 5 -3.14 -3.38 -12.15
CA ARG A 5 -4.38 -3.28 -12.94
C ARG A 5 -5.53 -2.70 -12.13
N LEU A 6 -5.68 -3.15 -10.89
CA LEU A 6 -6.75 -2.68 -10.01
C LEU A 6 -6.52 -1.21 -9.59
N ALA A 7 -5.28 -0.84 -9.28
CA ALA A 7 -4.89 0.53 -8.96
C ALA A 7 -5.23 1.52 -10.09
N GLN A 8 -5.05 1.10 -11.35
CA GLN A 8 -5.42 1.93 -12.51
C GLN A 8 -6.93 2.19 -12.59
N GLN A 9 -7.78 1.24 -12.19
CA GLN A 9 -9.24 1.46 -12.16
C GLN A 9 -9.65 2.56 -11.18
N PHE A 10 -8.95 2.68 -10.05
CA PHE A 10 -9.17 3.78 -9.11
C PHE A 10 -8.55 5.09 -9.62
N CYS A 11 -7.39 5.02 -10.28
CA CYS A 11 -6.66 6.19 -10.76
C CYS A 11 -7.44 7.02 -11.79
N GLU A 12 -8.19 6.36 -12.68
CA GLU A 12 -8.86 7.00 -13.82
C GLU A 12 -9.86 8.10 -13.42
N ASN A 13 -10.57 7.95 -12.30
CA ASN A 13 -11.55 8.94 -11.83
C ASN A 13 -11.09 9.77 -10.63
N SER A 14 -9.87 9.55 -10.13
CA SER A 14 -9.42 10.17 -8.87
C SER A 14 -8.67 11.48 -9.07
N GLY A 15 -8.07 11.68 -10.26
CA GLY A 15 -7.17 12.79 -10.52
C GLY A 15 -5.74 12.57 -9.98
N ALA A 16 -5.43 11.36 -9.53
CA ALA A 16 -4.07 10.96 -9.16
C ALA A 16 -3.14 10.91 -10.38
N ASP A 17 -1.84 11.05 -10.13
CA ASP A 17 -0.82 10.84 -11.14
C ASP A 17 -0.72 9.36 -11.52
N ARG A 18 -1.09 9.09 -12.77
CA ARG A 18 -1.12 7.74 -13.35
C ARG A 18 0.25 7.06 -13.33
N GLU A 19 1.32 7.78 -13.62
CA GLU A 19 2.67 7.20 -13.67
C GLU A 19 3.14 6.84 -12.27
N LEU A 20 2.88 7.68 -11.27
CA LEU A 20 3.21 7.37 -9.87
C LEU A 20 2.44 6.14 -9.38
N VAL A 21 1.14 6.03 -9.67
CA VAL A 21 0.34 4.86 -9.31
C VAL A 21 0.86 3.60 -10.00
N GLU A 22 1.20 3.67 -11.29
CA GLU A 22 1.72 2.52 -12.05
C GLU A 22 3.06 2.03 -11.48
N TRP A 23 4.04 2.93 -11.36
CA TRP A 23 5.36 2.58 -10.84
C TRP A 23 5.32 2.14 -9.38
N GLY A 24 4.56 2.84 -8.54
CA GLY A 24 4.34 2.47 -7.15
C GLY A 24 3.73 1.08 -7.01
N ALA A 25 2.68 0.77 -7.77
CA ALA A 25 2.05 -0.54 -7.76
C ALA A 25 2.94 -1.65 -8.35
N MET A 26 3.83 -1.35 -9.30
CA MET A 26 4.78 -2.33 -9.82
C MET A 26 5.89 -2.66 -8.81
N LEU A 27 6.29 -1.69 -7.99
CA LEU A 27 7.43 -1.78 -7.10
C LEU A 27 7.08 -2.01 -5.62
N HIS A 28 5.80 -1.92 -5.23
CA HIS A 28 5.37 -1.99 -3.81
C HIS A 28 6.02 -3.14 -3.03
N ASP A 29 6.17 -4.30 -3.66
CA ASP A 29 6.71 -5.51 -3.05
C ASP A 29 8.21 -5.76 -3.33
N ILE A 30 8.96 -4.80 -3.89
CA ILE A 30 10.39 -5.00 -4.27
C ILE A 30 11.26 -5.43 -3.07
N GLY A 31 10.92 -4.99 -1.86
CA GLY A 31 11.60 -5.39 -0.63
C GLY A 31 11.52 -6.89 -0.32
N ARG A 32 10.57 -7.62 -0.95
CA ARG A 32 10.47 -9.08 -0.82
C ARG A 32 11.68 -9.83 -1.37
N ALA A 33 12.50 -9.17 -2.17
CA ALA A 33 13.82 -9.68 -2.57
C ALA A 33 14.84 -9.76 -1.40
N ARG A 34 14.49 -9.27 -0.21
CA ARG A 34 15.36 -9.27 0.99
C ARG A 34 14.73 -9.92 2.21
N THR A 35 13.42 -9.79 2.39
CA THR A 35 12.70 -10.35 3.53
C THR A 35 11.29 -10.80 3.14
N HIS A 36 10.64 -11.57 4.00
CA HIS A 36 9.21 -11.89 3.89
C HIS A 36 8.38 -11.27 5.02
N GLY A 37 9.02 -10.51 5.93
CA GLY A 37 8.37 -9.83 7.06
C GLY A 37 7.82 -8.44 6.70
N LEU A 38 7.25 -7.75 7.68
CA LEU A 38 6.66 -6.40 7.52
C LEU A 38 7.66 -5.35 7.06
N GLU A 39 8.94 -5.54 7.36
CA GLU A 39 10.01 -4.63 6.99
C GLU A 39 10.25 -4.52 5.47
N HIS A 40 9.63 -5.38 4.66
CA HIS A 40 9.73 -5.31 3.19
C HIS A 40 9.29 -3.95 2.62
N GLY A 41 8.31 -3.27 3.24
CA GLY A 41 7.92 -1.92 2.81
C GLY A 41 9.06 -0.91 2.97
N GLN A 42 9.65 -0.82 4.16
CA GLN A 42 10.75 0.11 4.44
C GLN A 42 12.05 -0.27 3.71
N ILE A 43 12.33 -1.57 3.57
CA ILE A 43 13.49 -2.06 2.81
C ILE A 43 13.30 -1.77 1.32
N GLY A 44 12.11 -2.01 0.78
CA GLY A 44 11.78 -1.72 -0.61
C GLY A 44 11.92 -0.24 -0.93
N ALA A 45 11.39 0.63 -0.07
CA ALA A 45 11.55 2.07 -0.20
C ALA A 45 13.02 2.51 -0.16
N LYS A 46 13.83 1.93 0.73
CA LYS A 46 15.29 2.16 0.76
C LYS A 46 15.95 1.72 -0.55
N MET A 47 15.61 0.54 -1.07
CA MET A 47 16.13 0.04 -2.35
C MET A 47 15.79 0.98 -3.51
N CYS A 48 14.55 1.49 -3.58
CA CYS A 48 14.14 2.48 -4.57
C CYS A 48 15.04 3.72 -4.52
N ARG A 49 15.25 4.29 -3.32
CA ARG A 49 16.11 5.46 -3.12
C ARG A 49 17.57 5.20 -3.55
N GLU A 50 18.11 4.03 -3.22
CA GLU A 50 19.47 3.63 -3.62
C GLU A 50 19.62 3.45 -5.14
N MET A 51 18.54 3.07 -5.83
CA MET A 51 18.50 2.94 -7.30
C MET A 51 18.24 4.28 -8.02
N GLY A 52 18.08 5.39 -7.29
CA GLY A 52 17.74 6.70 -7.86
C GLY A 52 16.29 6.81 -8.35
N ILE A 53 15.40 5.94 -7.87
CA ILE A 53 13.96 6.03 -8.13
C ILE A 53 13.41 7.24 -7.34
N PRO A 54 12.51 8.06 -7.95
CA PRO A 54 11.91 9.22 -7.29
C PRO A 54 11.31 8.92 -5.90
N GLU A 55 11.41 9.90 -5.00
CA GLU A 55 10.94 9.76 -3.62
C GLU A 55 9.44 9.46 -3.55
N ASP A 56 8.62 10.04 -4.43
CA ASP A 56 7.18 9.80 -4.45
C ASP A 56 6.84 8.31 -4.69
N ILE A 57 7.61 7.64 -5.55
CA ILE A 57 7.45 6.19 -5.77
C ILE A 57 7.98 5.40 -4.56
N ALA A 58 9.13 5.77 -4.01
CA ALA A 58 9.67 5.12 -2.82
C ALA A 58 8.71 5.23 -1.62
N ARG A 59 7.99 6.34 -1.51
CA ARG A 59 6.96 6.59 -0.50
C ARG A 59 5.74 5.71 -0.67
N ILE A 60 5.27 5.51 -1.91
CA ILE A 60 4.21 4.53 -2.19
C ILE A 60 4.62 3.12 -1.72
N VAL A 61 5.85 2.70 -2.04
CA VAL A 61 6.42 1.42 -1.57
C VAL A 61 6.49 1.36 -0.04
N GLU A 62 6.82 2.45 0.64
CA GLU A 62 6.94 2.51 2.10
C GLU A 62 5.60 2.41 2.83
N CYS A 63 4.50 2.81 2.19
CA CYS A 63 3.19 2.98 2.82
C CYS A 63 2.14 1.94 2.40
N HIS A 64 2.46 1.04 1.46
CA HIS A 64 1.45 0.17 0.85
C HIS A 64 0.86 -0.89 1.80
N ILE A 65 1.57 -1.27 2.86
CA ILE A 65 1.16 -2.39 3.73
C ILE A 65 -0.12 -2.01 4.49
N GLY A 66 -1.23 -2.67 4.18
CA GLY A 66 -2.50 -2.41 4.86
C GLY A 66 -2.99 -0.99 4.52
N ALA A 67 -3.16 -0.17 5.54
CA ALA A 67 -3.38 1.27 5.37
C ALA A 67 -2.20 2.09 5.95
N GLY A 68 -1.00 1.52 5.85
CA GLY A 68 0.22 2.02 6.46
C GLY A 68 0.30 1.79 7.96
N LEU A 69 1.48 2.08 8.51
CA LEU A 69 1.77 2.03 9.95
C LEU A 69 2.18 3.43 10.44
N THR A 70 1.76 3.82 11.65
CA THR A 70 2.29 5.03 12.30
C THR A 70 3.74 4.83 12.72
N ALA A 71 4.44 5.91 13.06
CA ALA A 71 5.81 5.81 13.57
C ALA A 71 5.90 4.93 14.85
N GLU A 72 4.92 5.03 15.74
CA GLU A 72 4.82 4.21 16.95
C GLU A 72 4.54 2.73 16.61
N GLU A 73 3.62 2.46 15.68
CA GLU A 73 3.34 1.10 15.20
C GLU A 73 4.60 0.49 14.55
N CYS A 74 5.32 1.25 13.73
CA CYS A 74 6.61 0.84 13.16
C CYS A 74 7.62 0.49 14.25
N LEU A 75 7.80 1.34 15.26
CA LEU A 75 8.71 1.08 16.37
C LEU A 75 8.33 -0.20 17.15
N GLY A 76 7.03 -0.39 17.39
CA GLY A 76 6.50 -1.58 18.08
C GLY A 76 6.78 -2.89 17.33
N GLU A 77 6.81 -2.84 15.99
CA GLU A 77 7.16 -3.97 15.12
C GLU A 77 8.68 -4.10 14.87
N GLY A 78 9.51 -3.29 15.53
CA GLY A 78 10.97 -3.30 15.35
C GLY A 78 11.46 -2.69 14.03
N LEU A 79 10.60 -1.91 13.36
CA LEU A 79 10.93 -1.16 12.15
C LEU A 79 11.55 0.20 12.50
N ARG A 80 12.01 0.94 11.48
CA ARG A 80 12.42 2.34 11.70
C ARG A 80 11.19 3.16 12.10
N GLU A 81 11.35 4.02 13.10
CA GLU A 81 10.31 4.91 13.62
C GLU A 81 10.01 6.04 12.61
N ILE A 82 9.24 5.72 11.58
CA ILE A 82 8.80 6.65 10.54
C ILE A 82 7.31 6.46 10.27
N ASN A 83 6.63 7.54 9.87
CA ASN A 83 5.22 7.48 9.52
C ASN A 83 5.02 6.90 8.11
N CYS A 84 4.46 5.70 8.05
CA CYS A 84 4.16 4.96 6.84
C CYS A 84 2.66 5.01 6.49
N VAL A 85 1.88 5.90 7.09
CA VAL A 85 0.45 6.08 6.75
C VAL A 85 0.34 6.83 5.40
N PRO A 86 -0.40 6.30 4.41
CA PRO A 86 -0.66 6.97 3.13
C PRO A 86 -1.28 8.35 3.31
N SER A 87 -0.76 9.34 2.59
CA SER A 87 -1.16 10.74 2.69
C SER A 87 -1.61 11.31 1.34
N THR A 88 -0.91 10.95 0.26
CA THR A 88 -1.22 11.31 -1.12
C THR A 88 -2.24 10.35 -1.71
N LEU A 89 -2.89 10.76 -2.80
CA LEU A 89 -3.91 9.93 -3.45
C LEU A 89 -3.28 8.68 -4.08
N GLU A 90 -2.07 8.82 -4.61
CA GLU A 90 -1.27 7.76 -5.21
C GLU A 90 -0.89 6.69 -4.18
N GLU A 91 -0.37 7.10 -3.01
CA GLU A 91 -0.08 6.19 -1.89
C GLU A 91 -1.34 5.43 -1.45
N LYS A 92 -2.46 6.14 -1.32
CA LYS A 92 -3.74 5.56 -0.88
C LYS A 92 -4.31 4.57 -1.89
N ILE A 93 -4.27 4.90 -3.17
CA ILE A 93 -4.76 4.02 -4.24
C ILE A 93 -3.97 2.70 -4.26
N VAL A 94 -2.64 2.77 -4.18
CA VAL A 94 -1.82 1.55 -4.22
C VAL A 94 -2.01 0.71 -2.97
N ALA A 95 -2.05 1.32 -1.79
CA ALA A 95 -2.33 0.61 -0.53
C ALA A 95 -3.72 -0.06 -0.56
N HIS A 96 -4.74 0.63 -1.06
CA HIS A 96 -6.09 0.08 -1.17
C HIS A 96 -6.15 -1.06 -2.20
N ALA A 97 -5.57 -0.87 -3.38
CA ALA A 97 -5.53 -1.92 -4.40
C ALA A 97 -4.78 -3.17 -3.91
N ASP A 98 -3.68 -3.03 -3.16
CA ASP A 98 -2.96 -4.15 -2.56
C ASP A 98 -3.83 -4.91 -1.54
N ASN A 99 -4.59 -4.19 -0.71
CA ASN A 99 -5.53 -4.82 0.24
C ASN A 99 -6.60 -5.69 -0.43
N LEU A 100 -6.98 -5.36 -1.65
CA LEU A 100 -8.01 -6.09 -2.40
C LEU A 100 -7.43 -7.18 -3.30
N ILE A 101 -6.12 -7.43 -3.29
CA ILE A 101 -5.50 -8.52 -4.05
C ILE A 101 -4.93 -9.56 -3.09
N ARG A 102 -5.23 -10.84 -3.35
CA ARG A 102 -4.56 -11.98 -2.70
C ARG A 102 -3.95 -12.89 -3.77
N GLY A 103 -2.63 -12.83 -3.88
CA GLY A 103 -1.90 -13.53 -4.94
C GLY A 103 -2.21 -12.89 -6.29
N THR A 104 -3.14 -13.49 -7.04
CA THR A 104 -3.62 -12.96 -8.33
C THR A 104 -5.11 -12.62 -8.32
N ASP A 105 -5.82 -13.00 -7.28
CA ASP A 105 -7.27 -12.89 -7.20
C ASP A 105 -7.66 -11.60 -6.49
N GLU A 106 -8.68 -10.94 -7.02
CA GLU A 106 -9.31 -9.83 -6.33
C GLU A 106 -10.28 -10.36 -5.26
N ILE A 107 -10.22 -9.78 -4.08
CA ILE A 107 -11.06 -10.11 -2.92
C ILE A 107 -11.77 -8.85 -2.42
N SER A 108 -12.90 -9.05 -1.74
CA SER A 108 -13.58 -7.95 -1.06
C SER A 108 -12.80 -7.47 0.18
N LEU A 109 -13.08 -6.24 0.61
CA LEU A 109 -12.57 -5.72 1.88
C LEU A 109 -12.99 -6.62 3.06
N GLU A 110 -14.23 -7.15 3.04
CA GLU A 110 -14.71 -8.06 4.08
C GLU A 110 -13.86 -9.35 4.15
N GLU A 111 -13.51 -9.92 2.99
CA GLU A 111 -12.60 -11.06 2.92
C GLU A 111 -11.20 -10.69 3.44
N ARG A 112 -10.65 -9.54 3.01
CA ARG A 112 -9.36 -9.05 3.48
C ARG A 112 -9.33 -8.91 5.01
N LEU A 113 -10.38 -8.35 5.61
CA LEU A 113 -10.49 -8.21 7.06
C LEU A 113 -10.56 -9.57 7.78
N ARG A 114 -11.29 -10.55 7.23
CA ARG A 114 -11.33 -11.93 7.75
C ARG A 114 -9.95 -12.61 7.74
N TYR A 115 -9.13 -12.37 6.72
CA TYR A 115 -7.75 -12.88 6.66
C TYR A 115 -6.78 -12.11 7.56
N SER A 116 -7.21 -10.96 8.12
CA SER A 116 -6.38 -10.07 8.93
C SER A 116 -6.74 -10.13 10.40
N ASN A 117 -7.33 -11.23 10.89
CA ASN A 117 -7.83 -11.31 12.27
C ASN A 117 -6.77 -11.01 13.33
N GLY A 118 -5.49 -11.32 13.06
CA GLY A 118 -4.37 -11.01 13.95
C GLY A 118 -3.90 -9.55 13.94
N LEU A 119 -4.39 -8.70 13.03
CA LEU A 119 -4.04 -7.28 13.02
C LEU A 119 -4.78 -6.51 14.13
N PRO A 120 -4.15 -5.48 14.72
CA PRO A 120 -4.80 -4.55 15.62
C PRO A 120 -6.06 -3.92 15.00
N ASP A 121 -7.08 -3.69 15.83
CA ASP A 121 -8.34 -3.08 15.40
C ASP A 121 -8.15 -1.65 14.85
N THR A 122 -7.10 -0.95 15.30
CA THR A 122 -6.73 0.37 14.77
C THR A 122 -6.37 0.30 13.29
N ILE A 123 -5.57 -0.70 12.88
CA ILE A 123 -5.19 -0.92 11.48
C ILE A 123 -6.40 -1.33 10.66
N LYS A 124 -7.24 -2.26 11.17
CA LYS A 124 -8.48 -2.68 10.49
C LYS A 124 -9.41 -1.50 10.23
N LYS A 125 -9.61 -0.62 11.22
CA LYS A 125 -10.41 0.61 11.06
C LYS A 125 -9.82 1.55 10.01
N ARG A 126 -8.49 1.68 9.95
CA ARG A 126 -7.80 2.49 8.96
C ARG A 126 -7.97 1.92 7.54
N MET A 127 -7.93 0.59 7.39
CA MET A 127 -8.23 -0.07 6.10
C MET A 127 -9.67 0.19 5.65
N VAL A 128 -10.64 0.17 6.58
CA VAL A 128 -12.04 0.52 6.26
C VAL A 128 -12.16 1.97 5.82
N ALA A 129 -11.58 2.92 6.57
CA ALA A 129 -11.62 4.34 6.22
C ALA A 129 -10.93 4.61 4.86
N LEU A 130 -9.81 3.95 4.59
CA LEU A 130 -9.11 4.04 3.30
C LEU A 130 -10.00 3.53 2.16
N ALA A 131 -10.69 2.40 2.36
CA ALA A 131 -11.61 1.86 1.37
C ALA A 131 -12.80 2.79 1.13
N GLU A 132 -13.40 3.37 2.18
CA GLU A 132 -14.49 4.35 2.05
C GLU A 132 -14.06 5.59 1.25
N GLU A 133 -12.79 6.00 1.37
CA GLU A 133 -12.22 7.12 0.62
C GLU A 133 -11.96 6.77 -0.85
N ILE A 134 -11.40 5.58 -1.14
CA ILE A 134 -10.86 5.25 -2.48
C ILE A 134 -11.84 4.48 -3.35
N GLU A 135 -12.68 3.62 -2.78
CA GLU A 135 -13.64 2.80 -3.53
C GLU A 135 -14.59 3.61 -4.45
N PRO A 136 -15.03 4.84 -4.10
CA PRO A 136 -15.83 5.67 -5.00
C PRO A 136 -15.17 6.01 -6.34
N TYR A 137 -13.84 5.93 -6.45
CA TYR A 137 -13.12 6.21 -7.69
C TYR A 137 -13.09 5.02 -8.67
N ARG A 138 -13.47 3.82 -8.23
CA ARG A 138 -13.37 2.61 -9.05
C ARG A 138 -14.15 2.72 -10.35
N THR A 139 -13.48 2.57 -11.50
CA THR A 139 -14.14 2.39 -12.79
C THR A 139 -14.76 0.98 -12.92
N ARG A 140 -15.89 0.90 -13.63
CA ARG A 140 -16.58 -0.37 -13.92
C ARG A 140 -16.07 -1.02 -15.19
#